data_AF-A0A2E0SJJ1-F1
#
_entry.id   AF-A0A2E0SJJ1-F1
#
_cell.length_a   1.000
_cell.length_b   1.000
_cell.length_c   1.000
_cell.angle_alpha   90.00
_cell.angle_beta   90.00
_cell.angle_gamma   90.00
#
_symmetry.space_group_name_H-M   'P 1'
#
loop_
_entity.id
_entity.type
_entity.pdbx_description
1 polymer ?
#
loop_
_entity_poly.entity_id
_entity_poly.type
_entity_poly.pdbx_seq_one_letter_code
_entity_poly.pdbx_strand_id
1 'polypeptide(L)'
;MRAFSFAIMFVLLCLTSAFADDRPRLMVLTDIGGDPDDRQSLIRLMVYVNEFRIEGLIATASGTPGELKKAITQPQYIREIVEAYGQVRDNLTQHAEGWPTKEELLSVIREGNPQRGLKNIGAGHDTAGSNYIIERVDAGSTEDKLNISIWGGQSDLAQALWRVREDRGAEGLAEFVSKFRVYDIADQDRINVRGLSFARHSRRRVAVR
;
A
#
# COMPACT_ATOMS: atom_id res chain seq x y z
N MET A 1 32.15 -13.10 45.64
CA MET A 1 30.89 -13.57 45.01
C MET A 1 29.94 -12.42 44.56
N ARG A 2 30.43 -11.24 44.18
CA ARG A 2 29.57 -10.13 43.68
C ARG A 2 29.94 -9.62 42.28
N ALA A 3 31.09 -10.01 41.74
CA ALA A 3 31.54 -9.63 40.39
C ALA A 3 31.00 -10.56 39.29
N PHE A 4 30.60 -11.79 39.62
CA PHE A 4 30.09 -12.77 38.63
C PHE A 4 28.64 -12.47 38.19
N SER A 5 27.86 -11.78 39.01
CA SER A 5 26.44 -11.45 38.72
C SER A 5 26.27 -10.27 37.74
N PHE A 6 27.27 -9.40 37.59
CA PHE A 6 27.17 -8.25 36.68
C PHE A 6 27.47 -8.63 35.22
N ALA A 7 28.31 -9.65 34.98
CA ALA A 7 28.63 -10.13 33.63
C ALA A 7 27.43 -10.84 32.97
N ILE A 8 26.62 -11.56 33.75
CA ILE A 8 25.41 -12.24 33.24
C ILE A 8 24.34 -11.23 32.83
N MET A 9 24.23 -10.09 33.52
CA MET A 9 23.25 -9.03 33.20
C MET A 9 23.60 -8.23 31.94
N PHE A 10 24.88 -8.16 31.56
CA PHE A 10 25.32 -7.47 30.34
C PHE A 10 25.20 -8.35 29.07
N VAL A 11 25.34 -9.66 29.20
CA VAL A 11 25.15 -10.61 28.09
C VAL A 11 23.66 -10.77 27.72
N LEU A 12 22.74 -10.56 28.67
CA LEU A 12 21.29 -10.63 28.43
C LEU A 12 20.69 -9.39 27.75
N LEU A 13 21.41 -8.26 27.69
CA LEU A 13 20.91 -7.02 27.06
C LEU A 13 21.12 -6.97 25.54
N CYS A 14 21.91 -7.89 24.97
CA CYS A 14 22.23 -7.90 23.53
C CYS A 14 21.36 -8.85 22.68
N LEU A 15 20.41 -9.57 23.29
CA LEU A 15 19.59 -10.57 22.59
C LEU A 15 18.21 -10.08 22.12
N THR A 16 17.88 -8.81 22.34
CA THR A 16 16.66 -8.20 21.79
C THR A 16 16.97 -7.31 20.59
N SER A 17 17.82 -7.78 19.68
CA SER A 17 17.67 -7.32 18.30
C SER A 17 16.46 -8.08 17.75
N ALA A 18 15.26 -7.51 17.92
CA ALA A 18 14.14 -7.93 17.09
C ALA A 18 14.66 -7.84 15.65
N PHE A 19 14.69 -8.97 14.94
CA PHE A 19 15.03 -8.97 13.53
C PHE A 19 14.02 -8.05 12.84
N ALA A 20 14.45 -6.83 12.51
CA ALA A 20 13.65 -5.95 11.69
C ALA A 20 13.48 -6.66 10.33
N ASP A 21 12.24 -6.79 9.88
CA ASP A 21 11.98 -7.34 8.56
C ASP A 21 12.42 -6.30 7.53
N ASP A 22 13.63 -6.49 7.00
CA ASP A 22 14.29 -5.57 6.07
C ASP A 22 13.57 -5.47 4.71
N ARG A 23 12.54 -6.30 4.47
CA ARG A 23 11.77 -6.25 3.23
C ARG A 23 10.99 -4.94 3.12
N PRO A 24 10.94 -4.33 1.92
CA PRO A 24 10.18 -3.11 1.71
C PRO A 24 8.68 -3.33 1.91
N ARG A 25 8.04 -2.37 2.57
CA ARG A 25 6.58 -2.29 2.74
C ARG A 25 5.95 -1.89 1.43
N LEU A 26 4.96 -2.65 0.97
CA LEU A 26 4.29 -2.45 -0.31
C LEU A 26 2.77 -2.40 -0.12
N MET A 27 2.15 -1.37 -0.68
CA MET A 27 0.70 -1.29 -0.86
C MET A 27 0.39 -1.06 -2.33
N VAL A 28 -0.59 -1.79 -2.87
CA VAL A 28 -1.03 -1.67 -4.25
C VAL A 28 -2.45 -1.10 -4.29
N LEU A 29 -2.66 -0.03 -5.05
CA LEU A 29 -3.96 0.50 -5.43
C LEU A 29 -4.22 0.13 -6.89
N THR A 30 -5.23 -0.69 -7.14
CA THR A 30 -5.50 -1.28 -8.45
C THR A 30 -6.93 -1.00 -8.89
N ASP A 31 -7.14 -0.74 -10.16
CA ASP A 31 -8.47 -0.64 -10.79
C ASP A 31 -8.88 -1.94 -11.50
N ILE A 32 -8.37 -3.06 -10.97
CA ILE A 32 -8.64 -4.43 -11.39
C ILE A 32 -10.09 -4.64 -11.87
N GLY A 33 -10.23 -5.28 -13.03
CA GLY A 33 -11.52 -5.54 -13.64
C GLY A 33 -11.95 -4.53 -14.70
N GLY A 34 -11.18 -3.46 -14.92
CA GLY A 34 -11.27 -2.64 -16.13
C GLY A 34 -10.74 -3.40 -17.34
N ASP A 35 -9.45 -3.69 -17.30
CA ASP A 35 -8.75 -4.49 -18.30
C ASP A 35 -8.03 -5.72 -17.65
N PRO A 36 -7.43 -6.64 -18.43
CA PRO A 36 -6.81 -7.85 -17.89
C PRO A 36 -5.44 -7.64 -17.22
N ASP A 37 -4.78 -6.50 -17.38
CA ASP A 37 -3.38 -6.28 -17.01
C ASP A 37 -3.15 -6.20 -15.49
N ASP A 38 -4.06 -5.63 -14.70
CA ASP A 38 -4.00 -5.62 -13.24
C ASP A 38 -4.08 -7.03 -12.66
N ARG A 39 -4.88 -7.90 -13.29
CA ARG A 39 -4.94 -9.32 -12.91
C ARG A 39 -3.61 -10.01 -13.20
N GLN A 40 -3.03 -9.78 -14.37
CA GLN A 40 -1.74 -10.34 -14.75
C GLN A 40 -0.62 -9.83 -13.82
N SER A 41 -0.63 -8.55 -13.51
CA SER A 41 0.32 -7.89 -12.60
C SER A 41 0.18 -8.42 -11.17
N LEU A 42 -1.05 -8.64 -10.69
CA LEU A 42 -1.28 -9.21 -9.37
C LEU A 42 -0.86 -10.69 -9.30
N ILE A 43 -1.16 -11.50 -10.33
CA ILE A 43 -0.67 -12.89 -10.42
C ILE A 43 0.87 -12.91 -10.38
N ARG A 44 1.52 -12.00 -11.12
CA ARG A 44 2.98 -11.87 -11.06
C ARG A 44 3.44 -11.47 -9.67
N LEU A 45 2.77 -10.53 -9.01
CA LEU A 45 3.11 -10.14 -7.64
C LEU A 45 3.02 -11.34 -6.68
N MET A 46 2.03 -12.22 -6.82
CA MET A 46 1.87 -13.41 -5.98
C MET A 46 3.08 -14.36 -5.98
N VAL A 47 3.90 -14.36 -7.04
CA VAL A 47 5.15 -15.14 -7.09
C VAL A 47 6.40 -14.32 -6.71
N TYR A 48 6.20 -13.14 -6.12
CA TYR A 48 7.24 -12.26 -5.56
C TYR A 48 6.88 -11.74 -4.14
N VAL A 49 5.72 -12.12 -3.57
CA VAL A 49 5.29 -11.60 -2.25
C VAL A 49 6.23 -11.96 -1.11
N ASN A 50 7.13 -12.93 -1.29
CA ASN A 50 8.18 -13.23 -0.33
C ASN A 50 9.21 -12.10 -0.18
N GLU A 51 9.35 -11.25 -1.20
CA GLU A 51 10.30 -10.12 -1.23
C GLU A 51 9.74 -8.83 -0.60
N PHE A 52 8.46 -8.83 -0.20
CA PHE A 52 7.77 -7.64 0.29
C PHE A 52 7.01 -7.90 1.58
N ARG A 53 6.90 -6.86 2.41
CA ARG A 53 5.83 -6.77 3.41
C ARG A 53 4.59 -6.22 2.73
N ILE A 54 3.69 -7.11 2.29
CA ILE A 54 2.43 -6.69 1.66
C ILE A 54 1.51 -6.10 2.74
N GLU A 55 1.30 -4.80 2.64
CA GLU A 55 0.59 -4.00 3.64
C GLU A 55 -0.81 -3.60 3.19
N GLY A 56 -1.13 -3.78 1.91
CA GLY A 56 -2.46 -3.49 1.39
C GLY A 56 -2.61 -3.85 -0.07
N LEU A 57 -3.74 -4.46 -0.40
CA LEU A 57 -4.21 -4.68 -1.76
C LEU A 57 -5.58 -4.00 -1.89
N ILE A 58 -5.60 -2.78 -2.42
CA ILE A 58 -6.78 -1.92 -2.43
C ILE A 58 -7.40 -1.95 -3.83
N ALA A 59 -8.62 -2.47 -3.92
CA ALA A 59 -9.44 -2.34 -5.12
C ALA A 59 -10.05 -0.93 -5.17
N THR A 60 -9.52 -0.09 -6.05
CA THR A 60 -10.03 1.26 -6.34
C THR A 60 -11.09 1.20 -7.45
N ALA A 61 -11.63 2.36 -7.86
CA ALA A 61 -12.58 2.46 -8.96
C ALA A 61 -12.05 1.75 -10.21
N SER A 62 -12.78 0.75 -10.70
CA SER A 62 -12.34 -0.16 -11.77
C SER A 62 -12.32 0.51 -13.15
N GLY A 63 -11.29 0.23 -13.94
CA GLY A 63 -11.05 0.76 -15.28
C GLY A 63 -10.85 2.27 -15.36
N THR A 64 -10.40 2.74 -16.53
CA THR A 64 -10.13 4.15 -16.80
C THR A 64 -11.42 4.98 -17.01
N PRO A 65 -11.36 6.34 -16.94
CA PRO A 65 -12.53 7.18 -17.15
C PRO A 65 -13.22 6.93 -18.50
N GLY A 66 -14.47 6.44 -18.46
CA GLY A 66 -15.28 6.17 -19.63
C GLY A 66 -15.18 4.74 -20.19
N GLU A 67 -14.29 3.90 -19.63
CA GLU A 67 -14.13 2.51 -20.04
C GLU A 67 -15.31 1.64 -19.58
N LEU A 68 -15.69 1.76 -18.30
CA LEU A 68 -16.82 1.05 -17.73
C LEU A 68 -18.09 1.91 -17.73
N LYS A 69 -19.24 1.24 -17.96
CA LYS A 69 -20.57 1.88 -17.92
C LYS A 69 -21.07 2.20 -16.50
N LYS A 70 -20.42 1.65 -15.47
CA LYS A 70 -20.81 1.77 -14.07
C LYS A 70 -19.58 2.06 -13.22
N ALA A 71 -19.73 2.98 -12.28
CA ALA A 71 -18.76 3.21 -11.21
C ALA A 71 -18.81 2.02 -10.23
N ILE A 72 -17.75 1.22 -10.20
CA ILE A 72 -17.66 -0.02 -9.40
C ILE A 72 -16.23 -0.25 -8.93
N THR A 73 -16.10 -1.00 -7.86
CA THR A 73 -14.89 -1.62 -7.34
C THR A 73 -15.01 -3.14 -7.56
N GLN A 74 -13.91 -3.85 -7.73
CA GLN A 74 -13.94 -5.31 -7.99
C GLN A 74 -12.97 -6.11 -7.09
N PRO A 75 -13.06 -5.98 -5.75
CA PRO A 75 -12.13 -6.64 -4.82
C PRO A 75 -12.19 -8.17 -4.88
N GLN A 76 -13.27 -8.76 -5.40
CA GLN A 76 -13.37 -10.21 -5.60
C GLN A 76 -12.28 -10.75 -6.55
N TYR A 77 -11.82 -9.98 -7.54
CA TYR A 77 -10.73 -10.43 -8.41
C TYR A 77 -9.39 -10.51 -7.67
N ILE A 78 -9.15 -9.62 -6.70
CA ILE A 78 -7.99 -9.72 -5.80
C ILE A 78 -8.11 -11.00 -4.96
N ARG A 79 -9.29 -11.25 -4.37
CA ARG A 79 -9.53 -12.44 -3.55
C ARG A 79 -9.36 -13.74 -4.33
N GLU A 80 -9.90 -13.82 -5.54
CA GLU A 80 -9.74 -14.98 -6.43
C GLU A 80 -8.27 -15.29 -6.70
N ILE A 81 -7.46 -14.27 -6.97
CA ILE A 81 -6.02 -14.42 -7.23
C ILE A 81 -5.27 -14.85 -5.96
N VAL A 82 -5.60 -14.28 -4.80
CA VAL A 82 -4.98 -14.67 -3.51
C VAL A 82 -5.37 -16.08 -3.10
N GLU A 83 -6.62 -16.51 -3.34
CA GLU A 83 -7.06 -17.89 -3.14
C GLU A 83 -6.28 -18.86 -4.05
N ALA A 84 -6.07 -18.50 -5.31
CA ALA A 84 -5.25 -19.29 -6.23
C ALA A 84 -3.78 -19.36 -5.79
N TYR A 85 -3.20 -18.26 -5.28
CA TYR A 85 -1.87 -18.26 -4.66
C TYR A 85 -1.78 -19.25 -3.50
N GLY A 86 -2.80 -19.28 -2.64
CA GLY A 86 -2.84 -20.21 -1.50
C GLY A 86 -2.76 -21.69 -1.92
N GLN A 87 -3.26 -22.04 -3.10
CA GLN A 87 -3.20 -23.40 -3.63
C GLN A 87 -1.79 -23.80 -4.09
N VAL A 88 -0.95 -22.84 -4.46
CA VAL A 88 0.42 -23.09 -4.97
C VAL A 88 1.52 -22.71 -3.98
N ARG A 89 1.16 -22.07 -2.86
CA ARG A 89 2.11 -21.56 -1.85
C ARG A 89 3.06 -22.64 -1.34
N ASP A 90 2.58 -23.85 -1.07
CA ASP A 90 3.42 -24.95 -0.55
C ASP A 90 4.48 -25.42 -1.55
N ASN A 91 4.29 -25.16 -2.84
CA ASN A 91 5.35 -25.36 -3.83
C ASN A 91 6.35 -24.20 -3.81
N LEU A 92 5.87 -22.96 -3.69
CA LEU A 92 6.72 -21.76 -3.65
C LEU A 92 7.65 -21.76 -2.43
N THR A 93 7.18 -22.23 -1.28
CA THR A 93 7.98 -22.33 -0.04
C THR A 93 9.13 -23.32 -0.13
N GLN A 94 9.16 -24.21 -1.13
CA GLN A 94 10.31 -25.09 -1.39
C GLN A 94 11.47 -24.36 -2.08
N HIS A 95 11.21 -23.16 -2.64
CA HIS A 95 12.18 -22.40 -3.42
C HIS A 95 12.78 -21.20 -2.70
N ALA A 96 12.07 -20.63 -1.71
CA ALA A 96 12.54 -19.50 -0.93
C ALA A 96 11.78 -19.41 0.40
N GLU A 97 12.31 -18.65 1.36
CA GLU A 97 11.64 -18.29 2.61
C GLU A 97 10.82 -17.00 2.46
N GLY A 98 10.06 -16.63 3.50
CA GLY A 98 9.38 -15.33 3.58
C GLY A 98 8.00 -15.26 2.91
N TRP A 99 7.49 -16.36 2.35
CA TRP A 99 6.16 -16.39 1.72
C TRP A 99 5.02 -16.18 2.74
N PRO A 100 4.22 -15.10 2.64
CA PRO A 100 3.06 -14.91 3.50
C PRO A 100 2.02 -16.00 3.26
N THR A 101 1.27 -16.36 4.30
CA THR A 101 0.08 -17.19 4.20
C THR A 101 -0.99 -16.55 3.33
N LYS A 102 -1.92 -17.36 2.84
CA LYS A 102 -3.09 -16.86 2.12
C LYS A 102 -3.90 -15.92 3.01
N GLU A 103 -4.10 -16.29 4.27
CA GLU A 103 -4.91 -15.56 5.25
C GLU A 103 -4.30 -14.19 5.54
N GLU A 104 -2.98 -14.08 5.66
CA GLU A 104 -2.28 -12.80 5.79
C GLU A 104 -2.56 -11.89 4.58
N LEU A 105 -2.46 -12.41 3.34
CA LEU A 105 -2.75 -11.64 2.14
C LEU A 105 -4.23 -11.24 2.02
N LEU A 106 -5.16 -12.14 2.38
CA LEU A 106 -6.60 -11.83 2.39
C LEU A 106 -6.92 -10.73 3.42
N SER A 107 -6.23 -10.73 4.57
CA SER A 107 -6.49 -9.79 5.67
C SER A 107 -6.18 -8.34 5.33
N VAL A 108 -5.34 -8.08 4.32
CA VAL A 108 -4.92 -6.74 3.88
C VAL A 108 -5.67 -6.24 2.64
N ILE A 109 -6.66 -7.01 2.14
CA ILE A 109 -7.51 -6.57 1.03
C ILE A 109 -8.49 -5.51 1.54
N ARG A 110 -8.56 -4.37 0.86
CA ARG A 110 -9.54 -3.32 1.14
C ARG A 110 -10.25 -2.88 -0.13
N GLU A 111 -11.42 -2.30 0.07
CA GLU A 111 -12.23 -1.72 -0.99
C GLU A 111 -12.19 -0.20 -0.88
N GLY A 112 -11.85 0.44 -1.99
CA GLY A 112 -11.75 1.88 -2.14
C GLY A 112 -13.06 2.51 -2.61
N ASN A 113 -12.95 3.68 -3.22
CA ASN A 113 -14.10 4.43 -3.72
C ASN A 113 -14.45 3.98 -5.15
N PRO A 114 -15.67 3.48 -5.44
CA PRO A 114 -16.08 3.19 -6.82
C PRO A 114 -16.23 4.45 -7.68
N GLN A 115 -16.41 5.61 -7.05
CA GLN A 115 -16.55 6.90 -7.72
C GLN A 115 -15.21 7.62 -7.79
N ARG A 116 -14.50 7.50 -8.92
CA ARG A 116 -13.21 8.19 -9.12
C ARG A 116 -13.33 9.71 -9.34
N GLY A 117 -12.22 10.41 -9.10
CA GLY A 117 -12.02 11.82 -9.46
C GLY A 117 -12.28 12.83 -8.34
N LEU A 118 -11.80 14.06 -8.55
CA LEU A 118 -11.74 15.15 -7.56
C LEU A 118 -13.07 15.45 -6.85
N LYS A 119 -14.20 15.30 -7.54
CA LYS A 119 -15.54 15.58 -6.97
C LYS A 119 -15.96 14.59 -5.87
N ASN A 120 -15.27 13.46 -5.77
CA ASN A 120 -15.53 12.39 -4.81
C ASN A 120 -14.43 12.34 -3.73
N ILE A 121 -13.76 13.47 -3.51
CA ILE A 121 -12.79 13.68 -2.44
C ILE A 121 -13.34 14.74 -1.50
N GLY A 122 -13.33 14.47 -0.20
CA GLY A 122 -13.80 15.41 0.81
C GLY A 122 -14.55 14.77 1.96
N ALA A 123 -15.30 15.59 2.67
CA ALA A 123 -16.18 15.15 3.75
C ALA A 123 -17.20 14.14 3.21
N GLY A 124 -17.35 13.02 3.91
CA GLY A 124 -18.29 11.95 3.54
C GLY A 124 -17.79 10.98 2.45
N HIS A 125 -16.53 11.11 2.00
CA HIS A 125 -15.95 10.25 0.96
C HIS A 125 -14.89 9.26 1.49
N ASP A 126 -14.73 9.12 2.81
CA ASP A 126 -13.82 8.11 3.36
C ASP A 126 -14.28 6.69 3.00
N THR A 127 -13.32 5.83 2.69
CA THR A 127 -13.54 4.42 2.35
C THR A 127 -12.71 3.53 3.25
N ALA A 128 -12.99 2.22 3.22
CA ALA A 128 -12.12 1.25 3.88
C ALA A 128 -10.69 1.33 3.32
N GLY A 129 -10.54 1.55 2.01
CA GLY A 129 -9.25 1.78 1.35
C GLY A 129 -8.54 3.04 1.85
N SER A 130 -9.19 4.21 1.82
CA SER A 130 -8.56 5.48 2.22
C SER A 130 -8.15 5.47 3.70
N ASN A 131 -8.99 4.92 4.58
CA ASN A 131 -8.68 4.83 6.00
C ASN A 131 -7.51 3.88 6.25
N TYR A 132 -7.45 2.77 5.51
CA TYR A 132 -6.36 1.81 5.65
C TYR A 132 -5.02 2.36 5.14
N ILE A 133 -5.03 3.20 4.10
CA ILE A 133 -3.82 3.95 3.69
C ILE A 133 -3.29 4.77 4.86
N ILE A 134 -4.15 5.51 5.57
CA ILE A 134 -3.75 6.33 6.73
C ILE A 134 -3.16 5.44 7.83
N GLU A 135 -3.87 4.39 8.21
CA GLU A 135 -3.44 3.44 9.24
C GLU A 135 -2.05 2.87 8.93
N ARG A 136 -1.83 2.39 7.70
CA ARG A 136 -0.56 1.78 7.32
C ARG A 136 0.56 2.81 7.18
N VAL A 137 0.30 4.01 6.67
CA VAL A 137 1.33 5.06 6.66
C VAL A 137 1.72 5.47 8.09
N ASP A 138 0.75 5.50 9.01
CA ASP A 138 1.01 5.83 10.42
C ASP A 138 1.76 4.76 11.20
N ALA A 139 1.56 3.50 10.87
CA ALA A 139 2.36 2.39 11.41
C ALA A 139 3.85 2.43 10.99
N GLY A 140 4.20 3.29 10.02
CA GLY A 140 5.55 3.46 9.50
C GLY A 140 6.39 4.55 10.13
N SER A 141 7.58 4.74 9.57
CA SER A 141 8.48 5.84 9.91
C SER A 141 9.18 6.39 8.65
N THR A 142 10.07 7.38 8.82
CA THR A 142 10.90 7.89 7.71
C THR A 142 11.95 6.88 7.25
N GLU A 143 12.35 5.95 8.12
CA GLU A 143 13.28 4.87 7.79
C GLU A 143 12.55 3.64 7.26
N ASP A 144 11.31 3.41 7.70
CA ASP A 144 10.45 2.30 7.30
C ASP A 144 9.22 2.77 6.51
N LYS A 145 9.49 3.37 5.34
CA LYS A 145 8.46 4.00 4.51
C LYS A 145 7.57 2.98 3.82
N LEU A 146 6.28 3.31 3.71
CA LEU A 146 5.36 2.57 2.84
C LEU A 146 5.60 2.93 1.37
N ASN A 147 5.80 1.95 0.50
CA ASN A 147 5.82 2.15 -0.95
C ASN A 147 4.43 1.88 -1.50
N ILE A 148 3.78 2.93 -2.02
CA ILE A 148 2.43 2.85 -2.59
C ILE A 148 2.56 2.82 -4.11
N SER A 149 2.16 1.70 -4.72
CA SER A 149 2.09 1.55 -6.17
C SER A 149 0.64 1.72 -6.62
N ILE A 150 0.39 2.71 -7.49
CA ILE A 150 -0.93 3.00 -8.05
C ILE A 150 -0.94 2.48 -9.48
N TRP A 151 -1.64 1.38 -9.70
CA TRP A 151 -1.85 0.78 -11.02
C TRP A 151 -3.04 1.42 -11.74
N GLY A 152 -4.06 1.81 -10.96
CA GLY A 152 -5.25 2.50 -11.45
C GLY A 152 -5.30 3.99 -11.13
N GLY A 153 -6.35 4.40 -10.39
CA GLY A 153 -6.59 5.79 -10.02
C GLY A 153 -6.03 6.22 -8.66
N GLN A 154 -5.77 7.52 -8.51
CA GLN A 154 -5.23 8.13 -7.27
C GLN A 154 -6.32 8.41 -6.21
N SER A 155 -7.60 8.19 -6.52
CA SER A 155 -8.74 8.67 -5.73
C SER A 155 -8.67 8.32 -4.23
N ASP A 156 -8.37 7.08 -3.86
CA ASP A 156 -8.29 6.67 -2.45
C ASP A 156 -7.10 7.27 -1.70
N LEU A 157 -5.93 7.42 -2.35
CA LEU A 157 -4.79 8.11 -1.75
C LEU A 157 -5.09 9.60 -1.59
N ALA A 158 -5.74 10.22 -2.56
CA ALA A 158 -6.10 11.62 -2.50
C ALA A 158 -7.15 11.89 -1.40
N GLN A 159 -8.09 10.96 -1.16
CA GLN A 159 -8.99 11.00 -0.02
C GLN A 159 -8.24 10.87 1.31
N ALA A 160 -7.29 9.93 1.42
CA ALA A 160 -6.46 9.77 2.61
C ALA A 160 -5.70 11.07 2.96
N LEU A 161 -5.11 11.71 1.95
CA LEU A 161 -4.40 12.98 2.11
C LEU A 161 -5.33 14.13 2.51
N TRP A 162 -6.54 14.17 1.94
CA TRP A 162 -7.55 15.15 2.33
C TRP A 162 -7.92 14.99 3.81
N ARG A 163 -8.20 13.75 4.25
CA ARG A 163 -8.57 13.41 5.63
C ARG A 163 -7.46 13.77 6.62
N VAL A 164 -6.21 13.40 6.33
CA VAL A 164 -5.07 13.73 7.19
C VAL A 164 -4.90 15.24 7.33
N ARG A 165 -5.05 15.99 6.24
CA ARG A 165 -4.96 17.46 6.30
C ARG A 165 -6.08 18.07 7.13
N GLU A 166 -7.30 17.56 6.98
CA GLU A 166 -8.47 18.03 7.74
C GLU A 166 -8.28 17.77 9.23
N ASP A 167 -7.84 16.56 9.60
CA ASP A 167 -7.76 16.13 10.99
C ASP A 167 -6.49 16.65 11.70
N ARG A 168 -5.38 16.84 10.97
CA ARG A 168 -4.04 17.11 11.55
C ARG A 168 -3.41 18.41 11.09
N GLY A 169 -4.08 19.16 10.22
CA GLY A 169 -3.55 20.39 9.65
C GLY A 169 -2.36 20.19 8.72
N ALA A 170 -1.71 21.30 8.35
CA ALA A 170 -0.62 21.31 7.37
C ALA A 170 0.65 20.60 7.87
N GLU A 171 1.02 20.79 9.14
CA GLU A 171 2.21 20.16 9.73
C GLU A 171 2.03 18.64 9.85
N GLY A 172 0.87 18.18 10.33
CA GLY A 172 0.56 16.75 10.40
C GLY A 172 0.51 16.09 9.02
N LEU A 173 0.03 16.80 7.98
CA LEU A 173 0.12 16.32 6.60
C LEU A 173 1.58 16.20 6.13
N ALA A 174 2.43 17.17 6.42
CA ALA A 174 3.84 17.14 6.02
C ALA A 174 4.57 15.96 6.68
N GLU A 175 4.32 15.71 7.97
CA GLU A 175 4.84 14.53 8.67
C GLU A 175 4.33 13.24 8.02
N PHE A 176 3.03 13.14 7.77
CA PHE A 176 2.42 11.98 7.12
C PHE A 176 3.05 11.66 5.75
N VAL A 177 3.23 12.68 4.91
CA VAL A 177 3.85 12.56 3.57
C VAL A 177 5.31 12.12 3.64
N SER A 178 6.03 12.41 4.73
CA SER A 178 7.42 11.98 4.89
C SER A 178 7.58 10.44 5.03
N LYS A 179 6.51 9.72 5.41
CA LYS A 179 6.48 8.29 5.76
C LYS A 179 6.11 7.36 4.60
N PHE A 180 5.86 7.87 3.40
CA PHE A 180 5.58 7.03 2.23
C PHE A 180 6.23 7.54 0.94
N ARG A 181 6.22 6.69 -0.08
CA ARG A 181 6.62 6.99 -1.46
C ARG A 181 5.52 6.51 -2.39
N VAL A 182 5.36 7.16 -3.54
CA VAL A 182 4.35 6.80 -4.53
C VAL A 182 4.99 6.51 -5.87
N TYR A 183 4.57 5.41 -6.48
CA TYR A 183 4.80 5.10 -7.87
C TYR A 183 3.44 5.05 -8.57
N ASP A 184 3.18 6.02 -9.44
CA ASP A 184 1.88 6.20 -10.10
C ASP A 184 1.98 5.89 -11.59
N ILE A 185 1.21 4.90 -12.04
CA ILE A 185 1.17 4.45 -13.42
C ILE A 185 0.21 5.34 -14.21
N ALA A 186 0.79 6.19 -15.04
CA ALA A 186 0.10 6.97 -16.07
C ALA A 186 -0.89 8.05 -15.59
N ASP A 187 -0.99 8.37 -14.29
CA ASP A 187 -1.81 9.49 -13.77
C ASP A 187 -3.27 9.40 -14.27
N GLN A 188 -3.89 8.22 -14.09
CA GLN A 188 -5.16 7.87 -14.76
C GLN A 188 -6.34 8.75 -14.32
N ASP A 189 -6.33 9.24 -13.08
CA ASP A 189 -7.39 10.11 -12.54
C ASP A 189 -7.11 11.61 -12.76
N ARG A 190 -5.87 11.97 -13.11
CA ARG A 190 -5.41 13.37 -13.27
C ARG A 190 -5.67 14.21 -12.01
N ILE A 191 -5.63 13.60 -10.83
CA ILE A 191 -5.82 14.29 -9.56
C ILE A 191 -4.52 14.99 -9.19
N ASN A 192 -4.54 16.31 -9.32
CA ASN A 192 -3.47 17.16 -8.79
C ASN A 192 -3.95 17.77 -7.47
N VAL A 193 -3.53 17.19 -6.35
CA VAL A 193 -3.78 17.77 -5.03
C VAL A 193 -2.81 18.94 -4.86
N ARG A 194 -3.30 20.17 -4.69
CA ARG A 194 -2.43 21.34 -4.42
C ARG A 194 -1.49 21.02 -3.23
N GLY A 195 -0.17 20.97 -3.49
CA GLY A 195 0.87 20.61 -2.51
C GLY A 195 1.44 19.19 -2.64
N LEU A 196 0.82 18.31 -3.46
CA LEU A 196 1.34 16.98 -3.80
C LEU A 196 1.28 16.78 -5.32
N SER A 197 2.40 17.05 -6.00
CA SER A 197 2.58 16.65 -7.40
C SER A 197 3.05 15.19 -7.42
N PHE A 198 2.20 14.25 -7.83
CA PHE A 198 2.67 12.91 -8.18
C PHE A 198 3.56 13.01 -9.43
N ALA A 199 4.76 12.42 -9.36
CA ALA A 199 5.73 12.54 -10.44
C ALA A 199 5.21 11.77 -11.67
N ARG A 200 4.89 12.51 -12.74
CA ARG A 200 4.69 11.91 -14.06
C ARG A 200 6.00 11.29 -14.49
N HIS A 201 6.00 10.01 -14.87
CA HIS A 201 7.19 9.39 -15.44
C HIS A 201 7.43 9.88 -16.88
N SER A 202 7.81 11.15 -16.99
CA SER A 202 8.60 11.71 -18.09
C SER A 202 9.75 12.51 -17.46
N ARG A 203 10.81 11.79 -17.07
CA ARG A 203 12.14 12.30 -16.69
C ARG A 203 12.15 13.61 -15.88
N ARG A 204 12.05 13.55 -14.54
CA ARG A 204 12.80 14.42 -13.60
C ARG A 204 12.53 14.02 -12.15
N ARG A 205 13.59 14.11 -11.33
CA ARG A 205 13.59 13.83 -9.89
C ARG A 205 12.67 14.80 -9.14
N VAL A 206 12.02 14.29 -8.09
CA VAL A 206 11.07 15.02 -7.22
C VAL A 206 11.78 16.12 -6.45
N ALA A 207 11.20 17.32 -6.45
CA ALA A 207 11.47 18.38 -5.49
C ALA A 207 10.13 18.77 -4.84
N VAL A 208 10.10 18.73 -3.51
CA VAL A 208 9.01 19.30 -2.70
C VAL A 208 9.20 20.82 -2.72
N ARG A 209 8.16 21.57 -3.08
CA ARG A 209 8.06 23.02 -2.87
C ARG A 209 6.86 23.30 -1.99
#